data_AF-A0A6N2MJT4-F1
#
_entry.id   AF-A0A6N2MJT4-F1
#
_cell.length_a   1.000
_cell.length_b   1.000
_cell.length_c   1.000
_cell.angle_alpha   90.00
_cell.angle_beta   90.00
_cell.angle_gamma   90.00
#
_symmetry.space_group_name_H-M   'P 1'
#
loop_
_entity.id
_entity.type
_entity.pdbx_description
1 polymer ?
#
loop_
_entity_poly.entity_id
_entity_poly.type
_entity_poly.pdbx_seq_one_letter_code
_entity_poly.pdbx_strand_id
1 'polypeptide(L)'
;MYEMLIGYPPFCSDEPRITCRKIINWRTCLKFPEEPKISSVAKDLICHLLCDVETRLGTRGVEELKVHPWFMSTQWDFLYELEAAYKPTVNGDLDTQNFEKFADLEGPPIHSTQCRIRDQKLKIRKRREVHQQCCK
;
A
#
# COMPACT_ATOMS: atom_id res chain seq x y z
N MET A 1 -2.89 5.86 1.42
CA MET A 1 -3.89 6.94 1.26
C MET A 1 -4.91 6.62 0.18
N TYR A 2 -4.54 6.58 -1.11
CA TYR A 2 -5.48 6.29 -2.21
C TYR A 2 -6.33 5.04 -1.96
N GLU A 3 -5.69 3.90 -1.66
CA GLU A 3 -6.39 2.63 -1.41
C GLU A 3 -7.35 2.67 -0.23
N MET A 4 -7.02 3.41 0.85
CA MET A 4 -7.90 3.55 2.01
C MET A 4 -9.19 4.32 1.68
N LEU A 5 -9.13 5.25 0.71
CA LEU A 5 -10.28 6.08 0.33
C LEU A 5 -11.08 5.51 -0.85
N ILE A 6 -10.40 4.78 -1.75
CA ILE A 6 -11.00 4.26 -2.99
C ILE A 6 -11.28 2.75 -2.92
N GLY A 7 -10.58 2.01 -2.05
CA GLY A 7 -10.73 0.57 -1.86
C GLY A 7 -9.76 -0.30 -2.66
N TYR A 8 -8.92 0.28 -3.52
CA TYR A 8 -7.89 -0.46 -4.27
C TYR A 8 -6.68 0.43 -4.61
N PRO A 9 -5.48 -0.14 -4.88
CA PRO A 9 -4.30 0.63 -5.26
C PRO A 9 -4.45 1.35 -6.62
N PRO A 10 -3.88 2.56 -6.80
CA PRO A 10 -4.10 3.40 -7.99
C PRO A 10 -3.63 2.78 -9.31
N PHE A 11 -2.69 1.82 -9.27
CA PHE A 11 -2.11 1.18 -10.44
C PHE A 11 -2.41 -0.32 -10.52
N CYS A 12 -3.42 -0.80 -9.79
CA CYS A 12 -3.74 -2.23 -9.72
C CYS A 12 -4.08 -2.82 -11.09
N SER A 13 -3.68 -4.07 -11.30
CA SER A 13 -3.94 -4.88 -12.49
C SER A 13 -3.68 -6.34 -12.17
N ASP A 14 -4.37 -7.26 -12.87
CA ASP A 14 -4.17 -8.71 -12.69
C ASP A 14 -2.75 -9.16 -13.10
N GLU A 15 -2.16 -8.48 -14.06
CA GLU A 15 -0.82 -8.77 -14.56
C GLU A 15 0.23 -7.82 -13.95
N PRO A 16 1.24 -8.33 -13.22
CA PRO A 16 2.26 -7.49 -12.59
C PRO A 16 3.02 -6.59 -13.58
N ARG A 17 3.23 -7.05 -14.82
CA ARG A 17 3.88 -6.26 -15.88
C ARG A 17 3.06 -5.01 -16.22
N ILE A 18 1.74 -5.12 -16.24
CA ILE A 18 0.83 -4.01 -16.52
C ILE A 18 0.84 -3.02 -15.36
N THR A 19 0.82 -3.51 -14.12
CA THR A 19 0.99 -2.67 -12.92
C THR A 19 2.29 -1.88 -12.96
N CYS A 20 3.42 -2.51 -13.27
CA CYS A 20 4.70 -1.80 -13.43
C CYS A 20 4.63 -0.73 -14.52
N ARG A 21 4.03 -1.05 -15.68
CA ARG A 21 3.86 -0.08 -16.77
C ARG A 21 2.99 1.10 -16.35
N LYS A 22 1.91 0.87 -15.60
CA LYS A 22 1.06 1.94 -15.04
C LYS A 22 1.82 2.83 -14.05
N ILE A 23 2.67 2.24 -13.20
CA ILE A 23 3.52 2.98 -12.26
C ILE A 23 4.52 3.87 -13.00
N ILE A 24 5.20 3.34 -14.03
CA ILE A 24 6.15 4.12 -14.84
C ILE A 24 5.42 5.28 -15.54
N ASN A 25 4.23 5.01 -16.06
CA ASN A 25 3.41 6.01 -16.75
C ASN A 25 2.40 6.68 -15.80
N TRP A 26 2.77 6.90 -14.54
CA TRP A 26 1.83 7.37 -13.50
C TRP A 26 1.10 8.66 -13.90
N ARG A 27 1.75 9.58 -14.61
CA ARG A 27 1.15 10.86 -15.05
C ARG A 27 -0.11 10.69 -15.88
N THR A 28 -0.17 9.64 -16.71
CA THR A 28 -1.32 9.35 -17.58
C THR A 28 -2.23 8.26 -17.00
N CYS A 29 -1.68 7.44 -16.10
CA CYS A 29 -2.38 6.29 -15.53
C CYS A 29 -3.05 6.57 -14.18
N LEU A 30 -2.63 7.61 -13.44
CA LEU A 30 -3.29 8.01 -12.20
C LEU A 30 -4.64 8.64 -12.54
N LYS A 31 -5.72 7.97 -12.16
CA LYS A 31 -7.10 8.42 -12.36
C LYS A 31 -7.87 8.25 -11.08
N PHE A 32 -8.80 9.16 -10.82
CA PHE A 32 -9.75 9.03 -9.71
C PHE A 32 -11.10 8.59 -10.29
N PRO A 33 -11.71 7.51 -9.79
CA PRO A 33 -13.03 7.09 -10.24
C PRO A 33 -14.10 8.13 -9.84
N GLU A 34 -15.26 8.07 -10.50
CA GLU A 34 -16.40 8.94 -10.16
C GLU A 34 -16.99 8.59 -8.78
N GLU A 35 -16.95 7.30 -8.41
CA GLU A 35 -17.37 6.79 -7.12
C GLU A 35 -16.31 5.84 -6.52
N PRO A 36 -16.01 5.90 -5.21
CA PRO A 36 -16.58 6.84 -4.23
C PRO A 36 -16.06 8.26 -4.42
N LYS A 37 -16.92 9.26 -4.16
CA LYS A 37 -16.51 10.67 -4.14
C LYS A 37 -15.56 10.95 -2.97
N ILE A 38 -14.36 11.39 -3.30
CA ILE A 38 -13.37 11.87 -2.32
C ILE A 38 -13.18 13.38 -2.46
N SER A 39 -12.83 14.05 -1.34
CA SER A 39 -12.66 15.50 -1.33
C SER A 39 -11.54 15.96 -2.28
N SER A 40 -11.66 17.19 -2.78
CA SER A 40 -10.61 17.81 -3.61
C SER A 40 -9.27 17.88 -2.86
N VAL A 41 -9.30 18.16 -1.56
CA VAL A 41 -8.12 18.18 -0.68
C VAL A 41 -7.44 16.81 -0.59
N ALA A 42 -8.21 15.71 -0.60
CA ALA A 42 -7.64 14.36 -0.64
C ALA A 42 -6.92 14.08 -1.97
N LYS A 43 -7.58 14.45 -3.09
CA LYS A 43 -7.01 14.29 -4.44
C LYS A 43 -5.72 15.08 -4.56
N ASP A 44 -5.72 16.31 -4.06
CA ASP A 44 -4.55 17.19 -4.05
C ASP A 44 -3.37 16.58 -3.28
N LEU A 45 -3.60 16.07 -2.06
CA LEU A 45 -2.55 15.39 -1.30
C LEU A 45 -2.00 14.17 -2.06
N ILE A 46 -2.88 13.35 -2.62
CA ILE A 46 -2.47 12.16 -3.39
C ILE A 46 -1.61 12.56 -4.59
N CYS A 47 -1.98 13.61 -5.33
CA CYS A 47 -1.20 14.10 -6.47
C CYS A 47 0.18 14.63 -6.04
N HIS A 48 0.27 15.34 -4.91
CA HIS A 48 1.53 15.83 -4.36
C HIS A 48 2.43 14.71 -3.79
N LEU A 49 1.87 13.55 -3.44
CA LEU A 49 2.63 12.37 -3.03
C LEU A 49 3.04 11.49 -4.22
N LEU A 50 2.12 11.29 -5.18
CA LEU A 50 2.33 10.50 -6.39
C LEU A 50 2.83 11.41 -7.53
N CYS A 51 3.98 12.05 -7.31
CA CYS A 51 4.66 12.86 -8.30
C CYS A 51 6.17 12.57 -8.37
N ASP A 52 6.88 13.37 -9.17
CA ASP A 52 8.33 13.32 -9.27
C ASP A 52 8.98 13.60 -7.91
N VAL A 53 10.17 13.04 -7.71
CA VAL A 53 10.84 13.06 -6.40
C VAL A 53 11.20 14.50 -5.99
N GLU A 54 11.59 15.32 -6.96
CA GLU A 54 12.05 16.69 -6.77
C GLU A 54 10.94 17.62 -6.25
N THR A 55 9.69 17.34 -6.64
CA THR A 55 8.51 18.14 -6.27
C THR A 55 7.65 17.48 -5.18
N ARG A 56 8.01 16.27 -4.75
CA ARG A 56 7.20 15.51 -3.80
C ARG A 56 7.09 16.24 -2.47
N LEU A 57 5.87 16.27 -1.94
CA LEU A 57 5.62 16.80 -0.62
C LEU A 57 6.45 16.04 0.43
N GLY A 58 7.21 16.76 1.24
CA GLY A 58 8.10 16.17 2.23
C GLY A 58 9.57 16.09 1.78
N THR A 59 9.88 16.39 0.52
CA THR A 59 11.26 16.41 0.02
C THR A 59 12.13 17.43 0.75
N ARG A 60 11.57 18.56 1.21
CA ARG A 60 12.30 19.56 2.04
C ARG A 60 12.09 19.38 3.54
N GLY A 61 11.42 18.31 3.96
CA GLY A 61 11.15 18.00 5.37
C GLY A 61 9.67 17.72 5.64
N VAL A 62 9.41 17.02 6.74
CA VAL A 62 8.06 16.56 7.12
C VAL A 62 7.07 17.70 7.36
N GLU A 63 7.55 18.90 7.70
CA GLU A 63 6.69 20.06 7.97
C GLU A 63 5.82 20.43 6.77
N GLU A 64 6.30 20.23 5.54
CA GLU A 64 5.48 20.43 4.33
C GLU A 64 4.24 19.55 4.30
N LEU A 65 4.39 18.32 4.79
CA LEU A 65 3.29 17.36 4.87
C LEU A 65 2.32 17.74 6.00
N LYS A 66 2.83 18.18 7.15
CA LYS A 66 2.00 18.58 8.30
C LYS A 66 1.13 19.80 8.01
N VAL A 67 1.64 20.77 7.25
CA VAL A 67 0.90 22.01 6.90
C VAL A 67 -0.08 21.83 5.74
N HIS A 68 -0.08 20.67 5.08
CA HIS A 68 -1.01 20.41 3.98
C HIS A 68 -2.46 20.47 4.47
N PRO A 69 -3.42 21.10 3.75
CA PRO A 69 -4.79 21.30 4.23
C PRO A 69 -5.53 20.03 4.67
N TRP A 70 -5.15 18.87 4.11
CA TRP A 70 -5.64 17.56 4.53
C TRP A 70 -5.43 17.27 6.03
N PHE A 71 -4.35 17.77 6.61
CA PHE A 71 -3.95 17.55 8.01
C PHE A 71 -4.20 18.76 8.91
N MET A 72 -4.96 19.76 8.46
CA MET A 72 -5.19 21.01 9.21
C MET A 72 -5.83 20.77 10.59
N SER A 73 -6.66 19.73 10.74
CA SER A 73 -7.28 19.37 12.02
C SER A 73 -6.45 18.38 12.85
N THR A 74 -5.27 17.99 12.39
CA THR A 74 -4.42 17.00 13.06
C THR A 74 -3.55 17.68 14.12
N GLN A 75 -3.72 17.26 15.38
CA GLN A 75 -2.88 17.69 16.49
C GLN A 75 -1.65 16.79 16.58
N TRP A 76 -0.59 17.15 15.86
CA TRP A 76 0.61 16.32 15.71
C TRP A 76 1.36 16.08 17.03
N ASP A 77 1.39 17.06 17.93
CA ASP A 77 2.10 16.94 19.22
C ASP A 77 1.45 15.95 20.18
N PHE A 78 0.12 15.77 20.06
CA PHE A 78 -0.68 14.90 20.91
C PHE A 78 -1.12 13.61 20.20
N LEU A 79 -0.49 13.27 19.06
CA LEU A 79 -0.96 12.18 18.19
C LEU A 79 -1.12 10.83 18.92
N TYR A 80 -0.25 10.54 19.89
CA TYR A 80 -0.30 9.32 20.69
C TYR A 80 -1.35 9.34 21.82
N GLU A 81 -1.85 10.53 22.16
CA GLU A 81 -2.90 10.74 23.16
C GLU A 81 -4.29 10.78 22.52
N LEU A 82 -4.37 11.01 21.20
CA LEU A 82 -5.63 10.98 20.47
C LEU A 82 -6.26 9.58 20.49
N GLU A 83 -7.57 9.55 20.64
CA GLU A 83 -8.33 8.31 20.51
C GLU A 83 -8.24 7.77 19.08
N ALA A 84 -7.83 6.50 18.95
CA ALA A 84 -7.74 5.83 17.66
C ALA A 84 -9.15 5.67 17.05
N ALA A 85 -9.27 5.88 15.74
CA ALA A 85 -10.53 5.71 15.02
C ALA A 85 -11.13 4.30 15.16
N TYR A 86 -10.28 3.29 15.38
CA TYR A 86 -10.70 1.94 15.70
C TYR A 86 -9.78 1.35 16.77
N LYS A 87 -10.40 0.88 17.86
CA LYS A 87 -9.73 0.13 18.92
C LYS A 87 -10.13 -1.34 18.82
N PRO A 88 -9.24 -2.25 18.40
CA PRO A 88 -9.57 -3.66 18.30
C PRO A 88 -9.86 -4.25 19.68
N THR A 89 -10.82 -5.16 19.75
CA THR A 89 -11.08 -5.94 20.96
C THR A 89 -9.98 -6.99 21.12
N VAL A 90 -9.45 -7.14 22.33
CA VAL A 90 -8.45 -8.15 22.68
C VAL A 90 -8.86 -8.75 24.02
N ASN A 91 -9.10 -10.05 24.04
CA ASN A 91 -9.64 -10.76 25.21
C ASN A 91 -8.55 -11.38 26.11
N GLY A 92 -7.27 -11.31 25.71
CA GLY A 92 -6.13 -11.81 26.49
C GLY A 92 -4.85 -11.91 25.66
N ASP A 93 -3.75 -12.30 26.31
CA ASP A 93 -2.41 -12.30 25.73
C ASP A 93 -2.22 -13.24 24.52
N LEU A 94 -3.09 -14.24 24.39
CA LEU A 94 -3.07 -15.22 23.31
C LEU A 94 -4.21 -15.01 22.29
N ASP A 95 -4.94 -13.89 22.37
CA ASP A 95 -6.05 -13.61 21.46
C ASP A 95 -5.54 -13.31 20.04
N THR A 96 -5.94 -14.15 19.09
CA THR A 96 -5.59 -14.02 17.67
C THR A 96 -6.79 -13.62 16.79
N GLN A 97 -7.91 -13.17 17.37
CA GLN A 97 -9.15 -12.90 16.62
C GLN A 97 -9.03 -11.80 15.56
N ASN A 98 -8.10 -10.86 15.74
CA ASN A 98 -7.83 -9.79 14.77
C ASN A 98 -6.88 -10.23 13.64
N PHE A 99 -6.50 -11.51 13.60
CA PHE A 99 -5.69 -12.11 12.54
C PHE A 99 -6.51 -13.09 11.70
N GLU A 100 -6.08 -13.26 10.45
CA GLU A 100 -6.68 -14.24 9.55
C GLU A 100 -6.39 -15.67 10.02
N LYS A 101 -7.43 -16.52 10.01
CA LYS A 101 -7.30 -17.95 10.33
C LYS A 101 -6.90 -18.70 9.07
N PHE A 102 -5.77 -19.38 9.11
CA PHE A 102 -5.34 -20.26 8.03
C PHE A 102 -5.92 -21.65 8.26
N ALA A 103 -6.35 -22.31 7.19
CA ALA A 103 -6.70 -23.72 7.29
C ALA A 103 -5.45 -24.52 7.67
N ASP A 104 -5.57 -25.40 8.65
CA ASP A 104 -4.54 -26.38 8.96
C ASP A 104 -4.37 -27.27 7.72
N LEU A 105 -3.26 -27.11 7.02
CA LEU A 105 -2.91 -27.98 5.91
C LEU A 105 -2.53 -29.35 6.49
N GLU A 106 -3.50 -30.26 6.64
CA GLU A 106 -3.21 -31.66 6.91
C GLU A 106 -2.45 -32.28 5.73
N GLY A 107 -1.13 -32.33 5.86
CA GLY A 107 -0.20 -32.94 4.91
C GLY A 107 1.18 -33.06 5.59
N PRO A 108 2.07 -33.94 5.10
CA PRO A 108 3.40 -34.09 5.67
C PRO A 108 4.07 -32.73 5.78
N PRO A 109 4.91 -32.48 6.82
CA PRO A 109 5.44 -31.16 7.12
C PRO A 109 6.08 -30.67 5.84
N ILE A 110 5.41 -29.72 5.19
CA ILE A 110 5.94 -29.15 3.98
C ILE A 110 7.14 -28.38 4.53
N HIS A 111 8.36 -28.92 4.37
CA HIS A 111 9.63 -28.21 4.57
C HIS A 111 9.74 -27.12 3.51
N SER A 112 8.83 -26.19 3.65
CA SER A 112 8.26 -25.41 2.60
C SER A 112 7.41 -24.41 3.36
N THR A 113 8.09 -23.35 3.70
CA THR A 113 7.65 -21.97 3.52
C THR A 113 6.67 -21.70 2.34
N GLN A 114 6.18 -22.67 1.56
CA GLN A 114 5.48 -22.49 0.28
C GLN A 114 3.98 -22.23 0.37
N CYS A 115 3.35 -22.15 1.54
CA CYS A 115 1.96 -21.65 1.56
C CYS A 115 1.85 -20.12 1.39
N ARG A 116 2.93 -19.36 1.62
CA ARG A 116 3.08 -17.97 1.12
C ARG A 116 4.20 -17.82 0.08
N ILE A 117 5.09 -18.81 -0.01
CA ILE A 117 6.15 -18.81 -1.02
C ILE A 117 5.69 -19.36 -2.38
N ARG A 118 4.53 -20.01 -2.59
CA ARG A 118 4.08 -20.28 -3.98
C ARG A 118 3.82 -18.96 -4.75
N ASP A 119 3.21 -17.97 -4.10
CA ASP A 119 2.99 -16.63 -4.69
C ASP A 119 4.27 -15.79 -4.79
N GLN A 120 5.24 -15.97 -3.88
CA GLN A 120 6.53 -15.27 -3.95
C GLN A 120 7.60 -15.98 -4.81
N LYS A 121 7.65 -17.32 -4.87
CA LYS A 121 8.56 -18.08 -5.77
C LYS A 121 8.16 -17.91 -7.23
N LEU A 122 6.87 -17.79 -7.55
CA LEU A 122 6.45 -17.44 -8.91
C LEU A 122 6.95 -16.02 -9.29
N LYS A 123 7.00 -15.10 -8.31
CA LYS A 123 7.56 -13.74 -8.47
C LYS A 123 9.10 -13.71 -8.52
N ILE A 124 9.81 -14.58 -7.80
CA ILE A 124 11.29 -14.61 -7.75
C ILE A 124 11.89 -15.43 -8.91
N ARG A 125 11.27 -16.55 -9.30
CA ARG A 125 11.73 -17.38 -10.44
C ARG A 125 11.63 -16.62 -11.76
N LYS A 126 10.53 -15.87 -11.96
CA LYS A 126 10.39 -14.91 -13.08
C LYS A 126 11.44 -13.80 -13.03
N ARG A 127 11.89 -13.36 -11.85
CA ARG A 127 12.95 -12.35 -11.71
C ARG A 127 14.33 -12.85 -12.12
N ARG A 128 14.67 -14.12 -11.88
CA ARG A 128 15.97 -14.71 -12.26
C ARG A 128 16.06 -15.03 -13.76
N GLU A 129 14.96 -15.50 -14.36
CA GLU A 129 14.89 -15.76 -15.81
C GLU A 129 15.01 -14.45 -16.62
N VAL A 130 14.39 -13.35 -16.15
CA VAL A 130 14.54 -12.02 -16.76
C VAL A 130 15.95 -11.45 -16.59
N HIS A 131 16.61 -11.71 -15.47
CA HIS A 131 18.00 -11.25 -15.26
C HIS A 131 19.01 -12.00 -16.14
N GLN A 132 18.79 -13.29 -16.40
CA GLN A 132 19.67 -14.09 -17.26
C GLN A 132 19.43 -13.86 -18.76
N GLN A 133 18.24 -13.35 -19.13
CA GLN A 133 17.91 -12.92 -20.49
C GLN A 133 18.38 -11.49 -20.81
N CYS A 134 18.61 -10.64 -19.81
CA CYS A 134 19.14 -9.28 -19.99
C CYS A 134 20.68 -9.19 -19.97
N CYS A 135 21.38 -10.26 -19.59
CA CYS A 135 22.85 -10.34 -19.58
C CYS A 135 23.43 -11.14 -20.76
N LYS A 136 22.64 -11.36 -21.82
CA LYS A 136 23.06 -11.79 -23.16
C LYS A 136 22.45 -10.85 -24.18
#